data_AF-D7CP21-F1
#
_entry.id   AF-D7CP21-F1
#
_cell.length_a   1.000
_cell.length_b   1.000
_cell.length_c   1.000
_cell.angle_alpha   90.00
_cell.angle_beta   90.00
_cell.angle_gamma   90.00
#
_symmetry.space_group_name_H-M   'P 1'
#
loop_
_entity.id
_entity.type
_entity.pdbx_description
1 polymer ?
#
loop_
_entity_poly.entity_id
_entity_poly.type
_entity_poly.pdbx_seq_one_letter_code
_entity_poly.pdbx_strand_id
1 'polypeptide(L)'
;MLPADMMLGKLTKEEILVRISAPNKLVGKVASIKESSGMTEVVIDIGDQPVTAVITAGAADALSLRPGDEVFAMFNATSVMLIKDTK
;
A
#
# COMPACT_ATOMS: atom_id res chain seq x y z
N MET A 1 28.29 -16.59 -13.77
CA MET A 1 27.92 -15.18 -14.01
C MET A 1 26.80 -14.86 -13.03
N LEU A 2 27.10 -14.12 -11.97
CA LEU A 2 26.09 -13.70 -10.98
C LEU A 2 25.13 -12.70 -11.66
N PRO A 3 23.82 -12.75 -11.38
CA PRO A 3 22.88 -11.77 -11.91
C PRO A 3 23.25 -10.36 -11.43
N ALA A 4 23.03 -9.36 -12.30
CA ALA A 4 23.52 -7.99 -12.15
C ALA A 4 22.86 -7.21 -10.99
N ASP A 5 21.81 -7.77 -10.38
CA ASP A 5 21.12 -7.25 -9.20
C ASP A 5 21.92 -7.44 -7.90
N MET A 6 22.91 -8.33 -7.87
CA MET A 6 23.75 -8.59 -6.68
C MET A 6 24.90 -7.57 -6.45
N MET A 7 25.01 -6.49 -7.22
CA MET A 7 26.03 -5.46 -7.01
C MET A 7 25.49 -4.30 -6.17
N LEU A 8 26.05 -4.15 -4.96
CA LEU A 8 25.81 -3.13 -3.91
C LEU A 8 24.86 -1.97 -4.27
N GLY A 9 23.70 -1.91 -3.60
CA GLY A 9 23.09 -0.62 -3.20
C GLY A 9 21.59 -0.44 -3.43
N LYS A 10 20.89 -1.36 -4.11
CA LYS A 10 19.44 -1.23 -4.30
C LYS A 10 18.77 -2.58 -4.09
N LEU A 11 18.02 -2.70 -2.99
CA LEU A 11 17.11 -3.82 -2.78
C LEU A 11 16.11 -3.85 -3.94
N THR A 12 15.81 -5.04 -4.43
CA THR A 12 14.70 -5.27 -5.36
C THR A 12 13.36 -4.92 -4.71
N LYS A 13 12.33 -4.65 -5.52
CA LYS A 13 10.97 -4.37 -5.05
C LYS A 13 10.46 -5.50 -4.14
N GLU A 14 10.78 -6.73 -4.52
CA GLU A 14 10.47 -7.97 -3.83
C GLU A 14 11.17 -8.04 -2.46
N GLU A 15 12.47 -7.72 -2.39
CA GLU A 15 13.23 -7.71 -1.12
C GLU A 15 12.74 -6.63 -0.15
N ILE A 16 12.35 -5.45 -0.66
CA ILE A 16 11.77 -4.38 0.16
C ILE A 16 10.44 -4.86 0.77
N LEU A 17 9.57 -5.47 -0.02
CA LEU A 17 8.27 -5.98 0.45
C LEU A 17 8.44 -7.10 1.48
N VAL A 18 9.45 -7.96 1.33
CA VAL A 18 9.78 -9.02 2.30
C VAL A 18 10.27 -8.44 3.63
N ARG A 19 10.98 -7.30 3.61
CA ARG A 19 11.53 -6.66 4.82
C ARG A 19 10.51 -5.82 5.60
N ILE A 20 9.36 -5.50 5.03
CA ILE A 20 8.32 -4.77 5.75
C ILE A 20 7.49 -5.73 6.59
N SER A 21 7.48 -5.49 7.91
CA SER A 21 6.85 -6.36 8.92
C SER A 21 5.33 -6.42 8.84
N ALA A 22 4.65 -5.48 8.16
CA ALA A 22 3.21 -5.53 7.97
C ALA A 22 2.84 -6.81 7.19
N PRO A 23 2.12 -7.75 7.82
CA PRO A 23 1.93 -9.10 7.29
C PRO A 23 0.91 -9.13 6.16
N ASN A 24 -0.05 -8.20 6.15
CA ASN A 24 -1.08 -8.13 5.13
C ASN A 24 -0.75 -7.06 4.10
N LYS A 25 -0.77 -7.45 2.83
CA LYS A 25 -0.46 -6.61 1.67
C LYS A 25 -1.49 -6.91 0.58
N LEU A 26 -2.20 -5.89 0.12
CA LEU A 26 -3.16 -5.99 -0.98
C LEU A 26 -2.63 -5.15 -2.14
N VAL A 27 -2.51 -5.77 -3.31
CA VAL A 27 -2.04 -5.08 -4.53
C VAL A 27 -3.25 -4.43 -5.20
N GLY A 28 -3.11 -3.18 -5.58
CA GLY A 28 -4.19 -2.46 -6.25
C GLY A 28 -3.71 -1.23 -6.99
N LYS A 29 -4.67 -0.50 -7.52
CA LYS A 29 -4.47 0.74 -8.25
C LYS A 29 -5.15 1.89 -7.53
N VAL A 30 -4.49 3.03 -7.41
CA VAL A 30 -5.11 4.22 -6.82
C VAL A 30 -6.29 4.67 -7.71
N ALA A 31 -7.49 4.64 -7.17
CA ALA A 31 -8.72 5.07 -7.84
C ALA A 31 -8.96 6.57 -7.65
N SER A 32 -8.77 7.08 -6.43
CA SER A 32 -8.91 8.50 -6.12
C SER A 32 -8.07 8.92 -4.92
N ILE A 33 -7.79 10.23 -4.86
CA ILE A 33 -7.05 10.86 -3.77
C ILE A 33 -7.83 12.11 -3.35
N LYS A 34 -8.07 12.28 -2.06
CA LYS A 34 -8.70 13.46 -1.48
C LYS A 34 -7.92 13.95 -0.27
N GLU A 35 -7.38 15.15 -0.36
CA GLU A 35 -6.71 15.80 0.76
C GLU A 35 -7.72 16.60 1.60
N SER A 36 -7.58 16.53 2.93
CA SER A 36 -8.32 17.34 3.88
C SER A 36 -7.52 17.48 5.17
N SER A 37 -7.31 18.73 5.60
CA SER A 37 -6.73 19.05 6.92
C SER A 37 -5.38 18.36 7.21
N GLY A 38 -4.49 18.29 6.23
CA GLY A 38 -3.16 17.65 6.37
C GLY A 38 -3.19 16.11 6.37
N MET A 39 -4.35 15.52 6.16
CA MET A 39 -4.53 14.09 5.88
C MET A 39 -4.97 13.90 4.44
N THR A 40 -4.72 12.71 3.92
CA THR A 40 -5.09 12.31 2.57
C THR A 40 -5.77 10.97 2.62
N GLU A 41 -7.00 10.95 2.11
CA GLU A 41 -7.77 9.75 1.83
C GLU A 41 -7.37 9.23 0.44
N VAL A 42 -6.91 7.99 0.38
CA VAL A 42 -6.50 7.30 -0.85
C VAL A 42 -7.40 6.08 -1.01
N VAL A 43 -8.23 6.09 -2.05
CA VAL A 43 -9.06 4.95 -2.40
C VAL A 43 -8.30 4.07 -3.38
N ILE A 44 -8.17 2.80 -3.07
CA ILE A 44 -7.39 1.82 -3.82
C ILE A 44 -8.35 0.74 -4.33
N ASP A 45 -8.41 0.59 -5.64
CA ASP A 45 -9.12 -0.51 -6.29
C ASP A 45 -8.27 -1.78 -6.23
N ILE A 46 -8.82 -2.82 -5.60
CA ILE A 46 -8.24 -4.16 -5.46
C ILE A 46 -9.13 -5.24 -6.10
N GLY A 47 -10.12 -4.87 -6.91
CA GLY A 47 -11.12 -5.76 -7.50
C GLY A 47 -12.51 -5.57 -6.87
N ASP A 48 -12.98 -6.56 -6.10
CA ASP A 48 -14.39 -6.60 -5.64
C ASP A 48 -14.79 -5.43 -4.73
N GLN A 49 -13.96 -5.10 -3.73
CA GLN A 49 -14.22 -4.01 -2.80
C GLN A 49 -12.98 -3.13 -2.63
N PRO A 50 -13.09 -1.80 -2.82
CA PRO A 50 -11.95 -0.92 -2.65
C PRO A 50 -11.50 -0.84 -1.19
N VAL A 51 -10.22 -0.57 -1.00
CA VAL A 51 -9.62 -0.28 0.30
C VAL A 51 -9.32 1.20 0.38
N THR A 52 -9.74 1.85 1.46
CA THR A 52 -9.41 3.25 1.73
C THR A 52 -8.31 3.32 2.77
N ALA A 53 -7.19 3.95 2.40
CA ALA A 53 -6.13 4.32 3.32
C ALA A 53 -6.23 5.81 3.67
N VAL A 54 -6.02 6.17 4.94
CA VAL A 54 -5.87 7.56 5.36
C VAL A 54 -4.45 7.73 5.86
N ILE A 55 -3.68 8.57 5.17
CA ILE A 55 -2.28 8.86 5.48
C ILE A 55 -2.07 10.37 5.64
N THR A 56 -0.90 10.80 6.10
CA THR A 56 -0.59 12.23 6.13
C THR A 56 -0.40 12.76 4.71
N ALA A 57 -0.72 14.03 4.47
CA ALA A 57 -0.52 14.68 3.17
C ALA A 57 0.95 14.61 2.73
N GLY A 58 1.88 14.88 3.65
CA GLY A 58 3.31 14.77 3.36
C GLY A 58 3.76 13.36 2.96
N ALA A 59 3.10 12.29 3.46
CA ALA A 59 3.41 10.93 3.02
C ALA A 59 2.87 10.66 1.60
N ALA A 60 1.66 11.14 1.29
CA ALA A 60 1.10 11.05 -0.06
C ALA A 60 1.97 11.79 -1.08
N ASP A 61 2.43 12.99 -0.74
CA ASP A 61 3.32 13.81 -1.55
C ASP A 61 4.70 13.16 -1.75
N ALA A 62 5.29 12.65 -0.66
CA ALA A 62 6.59 11.97 -0.72
C ALA A 62 6.55 10.72 -1.61
N LEU A 63 5.40 10.04 -1.66
CA LEU A 63 5.16 8.91 -2.56
C LEU A 63 4.75 9.36 -3.97
N SER A 64 4.48 10.65 -4.18
CA SER A 64 4.00 11.24 -5.44
C SER A 64 2.77 10.51 -5.99
N LEU A 65 1.87 10.10 -5.10
CA LEU A 65 0.69 9.30 -5.44
C LEU A 65 -0.25 10.06 -6.36
N ARG A 66 -0.72 9.37 -7.39
CA ARG A 66 -1.71 9.85 -8.35
C ARG A 66 -2.74 8.77 -8.65
N PRO A 67 -3.98 9.14 -9.03
CA PRO A 67 -4.92 8.20 -9.61
C PRO A 67 -4.25 7.46 -10.77
N GLY A 68 -4.27 6.14 -10.70
CA GLY A 68 -3.64 5.26 -11.68
C GLY A 68 -2.37 4.55 -11.21
N ASP A 69 -1.76 4.96 -10.11
CA ASP A 69 -0.52 4.33 -9.64
C ASP A 69 -0.78 2.93 -9.06
N GLU A 70 0.13 1.99 -9.34
CA GLU A 70 0.14 0.67 -8.71
C GLU A 70 0.73 0.77 -7.30
N VAL A 71 -0.01 0.30 -6.31
CA VAL A 71 0.35 0.42 -4.90
C VAL A 71 0.10 -0.88 -4.13
N PHE A 72 0.75 -1.01 -2.98
CA PHE A 72 0.41 -2.00 -1.97
C PHE A 72 -0.30 -1.31 -0.82
N ALA A 73 -1.57 -1.65 -0.57
CA ALA A 73 -2.24 -1.30 0.68
C ALA A 73 -1.75 -2.27 1.76
N MET A 74 -1.15 -1.75 2.84
CA MET A 74 -0.50 -2.57 3.86
C MET A 74 -1.05 -2.24 5.24
N PHE A 75 -1.33 -3.26 6.04
CA PHE A 75 -1.88 -3.09 7.39
C PHE A 75 -1.43 -4.21 8.33
N ASN A 76 -1.41 -3.89 9.63
CA ASN A 76 -1.01 -4.84 10.66
C ASN A 76 -2.10 -5.90 10.89
N ALA A 77 -1.71 -7.15 11.19
CA ALA A 77 -2.65 -8.22 11.54
C ALA A 77 -3.47 -7.90 12.79
N THR A 78 -2.93 -7.07 13.70
CA THR A 78 -3.62 -6.65 14.92
C THR A 78 -4.69 -5.56 14.69
N SER A 79 -4.82 -5.03 13.47
CA SER A 79 -5.73 -3.93 13.12
C SER A 79 -6.90 -4.40 12.26
N VAL A 80 -7.44 -5.58 12.56
CA VAL A 80 -8.52 -6.22 11.80
C VAL A 80 -9.67 -6.57 12.75
N MET A 81 -10.90 -6.38 12.30
CA MET A 81 -12.11 -6.82 13.00
C MET A 81 -12.72 -8.01 12.27
N LEU A 82 -13.27 -8.96 13.03
CA LEU A 82 -13.96 -10.12 12.49
C LEU A 82 -15.44 -10.06 12.85
N ILE A 83 -16.29 -10.29 11.87
CA ILE A 83 -17.71 -10.60 12.06
C ILE A 83 -17.97 -11.97 11.47
N LYS A 84 -18.63 -12.84 12.23
CA LYS A 84 -19.10 -14.13 11.72
C LYS A 84 -20.44 -13.91 11.02
N ASP A 85 -20.50 -14.24 9.73
CA ASP A 85 -21.78 -14.30 9.03
C ASP A 85 -22.60 -15.47 9.61
N THR A 86 -23.77 -15.16 10.16
CA THR A 86 -24.73 -16.14 10.64
C THR A 86 -25.97 -16.03 9.77
N LYS A 87 -26.05 -16.90 8.77
CA LYS A 87 -27.32 -17.20 8.10
C LYS A 87 -28.30 -17.88 9.06
#